data_AF-A0A438FW61-F1
#
_entry.id   AF-A0A438FW61-F1
#
_cell.length_a   1.000
_cell.length_b   1.000
_cell.length_c   1.000
_cell.angle_alpha   90.00
_cell.angle_beta   90.00
_cell.angle_gamma   90.00
#
_symmetry.space_group_name_H-M   'P 1'
#
loop_
_entity.id
_entity.type
_entity.pdbx_description
1 polymer ?
#
loop_
_entity_poly.entity_id
_entity_poly.type
_entity_poly.pdbx_seq_one_letter_code
_entity_poly.pdbx_strand_id
1 'polypeptide(L)'
;MGCQPIIIDSSHMSGPYGGALFSASSYDANDCMFPLAFGVLSSENYENYENWLWFLENLKKVVEGKEVIIIFGRHPALLQSVPKVFGVENHAYCYHHLKENFSSFLTKYNTKGNKDKDHALEWLDSIAYARLDHDYNAVMFELRKSNLALAYWVEENKLEH
;
A
#
# COMPACT_ATOMS: atom_id res chain seq x y z
N MET A 1 20.14 6.53 12.70
CA MET A 1 18.84 7.20 12.49
C MET A 1 18.14 6.35 11.46
N GLY A 2 16.96 5.80 11.80
CA GLY A 2 16.17 5.00 10.86
C GLY A 2 15.13 5.87 10.18
N CYS A 3 14.73 5.50 8.96
CA CYS A 3 13.69 6.20 8.23
C CYS A 3 12.35 6.07 8.98
N GLN A 4 11.64 7.18 9.19
CA GLN A 4 10.36 7.17 9.88
C GLN A 4 9.24 6.74 8.91
N PRO A 5 8.53 5.62 9.15
CA PRO A 5 7.43 5.22 8.28
C PRO A 5 6.22 6.14 8.50
N ILE A 6 5.61 6.57 7.39
CA ILE A 6 4.37 7.34 7.38
C ILE A 6 3.38 6.59 6.50
N ILE A 7 2.28 6.15 7.11
CA ILE A 7 1.18 5.49 6.41
C ILE A 7 0.22 6.58 5.96
N ILE A 8 -0.13 6.60 4.67
CA ILE A 8 -1.15 7.49 4.13
C ILE A 8 -2.34 6.69 3.61
N ASP A 9 -3.53 7.23 3.81
CA ASP A 9 -4.78 6.60 3.38
C ASP A 9 -5.88 7.64 3.11
N SER A 10 -6.89 7.26 2.34
CA SER A 10 -8.08 8.06 2.09
C SER A 10 -9.35 7.27 2.36
N SER A 11 -10.30 7.88 3.07
CA SER A 11 -11.63 7.31 3.27
C SER A 11 -12.69 8.25 2.69
N HIS A 12 -13.62 7.67 1.92
CA HIS A 12 -14.83 8.38 1.52
C HIS A 12 -15.65 8.79 2.74
N MET A 13 -16.15 10.01 2.75
CA MET A 13 -17.04 10.51 3.80
C MET A 13 -18.50 10.38 3.36
N SER A 14 -19.29 9.66 4.14
CA SER A 14 -20.74 9.58 3.95
C SER A 14 -21.45 10.78 4.60
N GLY A 15 -22.54 11.24 4.00
CA GLY A 15 -23.40 12.29 4.56
C GLY A 15 -23.63 13.45 3.60
N PRO A 16 -24.26 14.54 4.05
CA PRO A 16 -24.68 15.64 3.18
C PRO A 16 -23.50 16.42 2.56
N TYR A 17 -22.28 16.24 3.07
CA TYR A 17 -21.10 17.00 2.65
C TYR A 17 -20.15 16.23 1.71
N GLY A 18 -20.37 14.92 1.50
CA GLY A 18 -19.58 14.07 0.60
C GLY A 18 -18.06 14.18 0.76
N GLY A 19 -17.31 13.77 -0.25
CA GLY A 19 -15.86 13.97 -0.34
C GLY A 19 -15.03 12.88 0.36
N ALA A 20 -13.77 13.20 0.69
CA ALA A 20 -12.88 12.28 1.38
C ALA A 20 -12.01 12.92 2.46
N LEU A 21 -11.71 12.10 3.46
CA LEU A 21 -10.73 12.35 4.49
C LEU A 21 -9.43 11.68 4.10
N PHE A 22 -8.40 12.48 3.87
CA PHE A 22 -7.03 12.02 3.69
C PHE A 22 -6.37 12.05 5.05
N SER A 23 -5.58 11.02 5.35
CA SER A 23 -4.89 10.88 6.63
C SER A 23 -3.45 10.46 6.40
N ALA A 24 -2.57 10.94 7.27
CA ALA A 24 -1.20 10.49 7.42
C ALA A 24 -0.98 10.14 8.88
N SER A 25 -0.47 8.95 9.15
CA SER A 25 -0.16 8.46 10.48
C SER A 25 1.27 7.95 10.54
N SER A 26 1.92 8.07 11.70
CA SER A 26 3.26 7.52 11.93
C SER A 26 3.29 6.79 13.27
N TYR A 27 4.44 6.22 13.61
CA TYR A 27 4.68 5.51 14.86
C TYR A 27 5.60 6.34 15.74
N ASP A 28 5.25 6.45 17.03
CA ASP A 28 6.12 7.07 18.02
C ASP A 28 7.21 6.09 18.48
N ALA A 29 8.04 6.51 19.43
CA ALA A 29 9.14 5.68 19.95
C ALA A 29 8.67 4.44 20.74
N ASN A 30 7.37 4.31 21.03
CA ASN A 30 6.76 3.18 21.72
C ASN A 30 5.93 2.31 20.74
N ASP A 31 6.19 2.41 19.43
CA ASP A 31 5.45 1.73 18.38
C ASP A 31 3.93 2.01 18.41
N CYS A 32 3.52 3.13 19.02
CA CYS A 32 2.13 3.55 19.04
C CYS A 32 1.84 4.41 17.82
N MET A 33 0.80 4.03 17.06
CA MET A 33 0.36 4.82 15.90
C MET A 33 -0.27 6.13 16.38
N PHE A 34 0.16 7.24 15.77
CA PHE A 34 -0.41 8.57 16.02
C PHE A 34 -0.67 9.31 14.69
N PRO A 35 -1.71 10.16 14.63
CA PRO A 35 -2.00 10.94 13.44
C PRO A 35 -1.01 12.09 13.28
N LEU A 36 -0.46 12.23 12.08
CA LEU A 36 0.50 13.28 11.71
C LEU A 36 -0.18 14.44 10.97
N ALA A 37 -1.08 14.14 10.04
CA ALA A 37 -1.82 15.15 9.28
C ALA A 37 -3.16 14.61 8.77
N PHE A 38 -4.12 15.51 8.56
CA PHE A 38 -5.39 15.23 7.91
C PHE A 38 -5.72 16.28 6.86
N GLY A 39 -6.39 15.86 5.80
CA GLY A 39 -6.93 16.74 4.76
C GLY A 39 -8.37 16.38 4.45
N VAL A 40 -9.25 17.37 4.38
CA VAL A 40 -10.65 17.16 4.00
C VAL A 40 -10.87 17.76 2.62
N LEU A 41 -11.30 16.94 1.67
CA LEU A 41 -11.46 17.33 0.28
C LEU A 41 -12.91 17.13 -0.16
N SER A 42 -13.57 18.20 -0.58
CA SER A 42 -14.95 18.17 -1.09
C SER A 42 -14.97 18.14 -2.63
N SER A 43 -15.13 16.97 -3.25
CA SER A 43 -15.48 16.90 -4.69
C SER A 43 -15.95 15.50 -5.11
N GLU A 44 -16.56 15.37 -6.29
CA GLU A 44 -16.94 14.09 -6.92
C GLU A 44 -15.74 13.28 -7.43
N ASN A 45 -14.51 13.83 -7.38
CA ASN A 45 -13.27 13.21 -7.87
C ASN A 45 -12.12 13.36 -6.86
N TYR A 46 -12.40 13.05 -5.59
CA TYR A 46 -11.47 13.31 -4.48
C TYR A 46 -10.16 12.50 -4.56
N GLU A 47 -10.16 11.29 -5.10
CA GLU A 47 -8.93 10.48 -5.28
C GLU A 47 -8.16 10.78 -6.57
N ASN A 48 -8.25 12.01 -7.09
CA ASN A 48 -7.48 12.39 -8.25
C ASN A 48 -6.01 12.72 -7.89
N TYR A 49 -5.18 12.82 -8.92
CA TYR A 49 -3.76 13.14 -8.79
C TYR A 49 -3.50 14.48 -8.09
N GLU A 50 -4.28 15.51 -8.40
CA GLU A 50 -4.06 16.88 -7.91
C GLU A 50 -4.31 16.99 -6.40
N ASN A 51 -5.34 16.32 -5.89
CA ASN A 51 -5.68 16.31 -4.46
C ASN A 51 -4.61 15.58 -3.64
N TRP A 52 -4.15 14.43 -4.14
CA TRP A 52 -3.02 13.71 -3.52
C TRP A 52 -1.75 14.53 -3.56
N LEU A 53 -1.44 15.17 -4.68
CA LEU A 53 -0.27 16.05 -4.79
C LEU A 53 -0.34 17.18 -3.76
N TRP A 54 -1.48 17.86 -3.65
CA TRP A 54 -1.68 18.93 -2.67
C TRP A 54 -1.50 18.42 -1.23
N PHE A 55 -2.09 17.27 -0.88
CA PHE A 55 -1.95 16.71 0.47
C PHE A 55 -0.50 16.35 0.78
N LEU A 56 0.19 15.70 -0.16
CA LEU A 56 1.58 15.26 -0.01
C LEU A 56 2.55 16.43 0.06
N GLU A 57 2.35 17.50 -0.72
CA GLU A 57 3.17 18.72 -0.65
C GLU A 57 3.05 19.40 0.71
N ASN A 58 1.86 19.39 1.32
CA ASN A 58 1.69 19.90 2.68
C ASN A 58 2.26 18.94 3.73
N LEU A 59 2.10 17.63 3.56
CA LEU A 59 2.74 16.63 4.41
C LEU A 59 4.27 16.75 4.40
N LYS A 60 4.87 17.02 3.22
CA LYS A 60 6.32 17.24 3.08
C LYS A 60 6.80 18.44 3.91
N LYS A 61 5.99 19.49 4.02
CA LYS A 61 6.27 20.64 4.91
C LYS A 61 6.15 20.27 6.38
N VAL A 62 5.31 19.30 6.76
CA VAL A 62 5.17 18.86 8.16
C VAL A 62 6.37 18.02 8.61
N VAL A 63 6.94 17.20 7.71
CA VAL A 63 8.06 16.30 8.06
C VAL A 63 9.44 16.97 7.98
N GLU A 64 9.53 18.19 7.44
CA GLU A 64 10.72 19.07 7.41
C GLU A 64 12.09 18.38 7.35
N GLY A 65 12.42 17.77 6.22
CA GLY A 65 13.76 17.23 5.96
C GLY A 65 14.12 15.94 6.71
N LYS A 66 13.18 15.36 7.45
CA LYS A 66 13.32 13.99 7.98
C LYS A 66 13.32 12.98 6.85
N GLU A 67 14.15 11.96 7.00
CA GLU A 67 14.12 10.77 6.16
C GLU A 67 12.89 9.93 6.53
N VAL A 68 11.95 9.81 5.59
CA VAL A 68 10.67 9.14 5.79
C VAL A 68 10.44 8.11 4.70
N ILE A 69 9.72 7.04 5.03
CA ILE A 69 9.22 6.08 4.05
C ILE A 69 7.71 6.24 3.98
N ILE A 70 7.18 6.59 2.80
CA ILE A 70 5.74 6.72 2.59
C ILE A 70 5.16 5.34 2.27
N ILE A 71 4.26 4.86 3.12
CA ILE A 71 3.55 3.59 2.96
C ILE A 71 2.13 3.89 2.48
N PHE A 72 1.76 3.39 1.31
CA PHE A 72 0.49 3.76 0.68
C PHE A 72 -0.12 2.62 -0.16
N GLY A 73 -1.40 2.70 -0.52
CA GLY A 73 -2.08 1.70 -1.37
C GLY A 73 -1.70 1.78 -2.86
N ARG A 74 -2.22 0.91 -3.73
CA ARG A 74 -1.89 0.92 -5.18
C ARG A 74 -2.79 1.83 -6.03
N HIS A 75 -3.40 2.87 -5.44
CA HIS A 75 -4.24 3.78 -6.22
C HIS A 75 -3.39 4.55 -7.27
N PRO A 76 -3.81 4.65 -8.56
CA PRO A 76 -3.01 5.27 -9.61
C PRO A 76 -2.53 6.70 -9.29
N ALA A 77 -3.37 7.49 -8.62
CA ALA A 77 -3.01 8.84 -8.19
C ALA A 77 -1.82 8.85 -7.21
N LEU A 78 -1.75 7.88 -6.31
CA LEU A 78 -0.66 7.74 -5.35
C LEU A 78 0.64 7.26 -6.00
N LEU A 79 0.54 6.28 -6.92
CA LEU A 79 1.68 5.78 -7.68
C LEU A 79 2.40 6.89 -8.47
N GLN A 80 1.68 7.95 -8.85
CA GLN A 80 2.26 9.12 -9.53
C GLN A 80 2.69 10.23 -8.58
N SER A 81 1.90 10.52 -7.54
CA SER A 81 2.12 11.68 -6.67
C SER A 81 3.18 11.44 -5.59
N VAL A 82 3.27 10.24 -5.02
CA VAL A 82 4.27 9.92 -3.97
C VAL A 82 5.70 10.04 -4.50
N PRO A 83 6.09 9.39 -5.62
CA PRO A 83 7.45 9.53 -6.13
C PRO A 83 7.80 10.96 -6.54
N LYS A 84 6.82 11.73 -7.01
CA LYS A 84 7.02 13.15 -7.36
C LYS A 84 7.37 14.01 -6.14
N VAL A 85 6.77 13.73 -4.98
CA VAL A 85 6.96 14.55 -3.77
C VAL A 85 8.09 14.02 -2.90
N PHE A 86 8.22 12.71 -2.71
CA PHE A 86 9.13 12.07 -1.76
C PHE A 86 10.31 11.30 -2.40
N GLY A 87 10.33 11.12 -3.72
CA GLY A 87 11.36 10.35 -4.43
C GLY A 87 10.97 8.89 -4.67
N VAL A 88 11.65 8.21 -5.60
CA VAL A 88 11.35 6.81 -5.97
C VAL A 88 11.89 5.82 -4.93
N GLU A 89 12.92 6.20 -4.20
CA GLU A 89 13.57 5.35 -3.19
C GLU A 89 12.88 5.37 -1.81
N ASN A 90 11.98 6.32 -1.55
CA ASN A 90 11.43 6.58 -0.20
C ASN A 90 9.96 6.14 -0.04
N HIS A 91 9.58 5.01 -0.63
CA HIS A 91 8.22 4.52 -0.51
C HIS A 91 8.08 3.01 -0.50
N ALA A 92 6.96 2.53 0.04
CA ALA A 92 6.58 1.13 0.06
C ALA A 92 5.06 1.00 -0.13
N TYR A 93 4.62 -0.16 -0.63
CA TYR A 93 3.19 -0.44 -0.70
C TYR A 93 2.69 -1.02 0.62
N CYS A 94 1.50 -0.57 1.03
CA CYS A 94 0.82 -1.11 2.18
C CYS A 94 0.45 -2.58 1.92
N TYR A 95 1.02 -3.49 2.73
CA TYR A 95 0.76 -4.92 2.60
C TYR A 95 -0.72 -5.27 2.76
N HIS A 96 -1.44 -4.55 3.62
CA HIS A 96 -2.88 -4.75 3.82
C HIS A 96 -3.65 -4.53 2.50
N HIS A 97 -3.46 -3.39 1.85
CA HIS A 97 -4.06 -3.09 0.55
C HIS A 97 -3.62 -4.08 -0.53
N LEU A 98 -2.35 -4.52 -0.52
CA LEU A 98 -1.86 -5.54 -1.45
C LEU A 98 -2.62 -6.87 -1.26
N LYS A 99 -2.81 -7.30 0.00
CA LYS A 99 -3.54 -8.52 0.35
C LYS A 99 -5.02 -8.45 -0.02
N GLU A 100 -5.66 -7.29 0.16
CA GLU A 100 -7.03 -7.04 -0.29
C GLU A 100 -7.18 -7.09 -1.83
N ASN A 101 -6.23 -6.48 -2.55
CA ASN A 101 -6.17 -6.54 -4.01
C ASN A 101 -5.99 -7.98 -4.50
N PHE A 102 -5.13 -8.75 -3.83
CA PHE A 102 -4.93 -10.17 -4.15
C PHE A 102 -6.20 -10.99 -3.88
N SER A 103 -6.87 -10.78 -2.74
CA SER A 103 -8.13 -11.44 -2.41
C SER A 103 -9.25 -11.13 -3.44
N SER A 104 -9.33 -9.88 -3.86
CA SER A 104 -10.20 -9.43 -4.94
C SER A 104 -9.90 -10.13 -6.27
N PHE A 105 -8.61 -10.27 -6.60
CA PHE A 105 -8.16 -11.01 -7.78
C PHE A 105 -8.53 -12.50 -7.70
N LEU A 106 -8.27 -13.18 -6.58
CA LEU A 106 -8.64 -14.59 -6.37
C LEU A 106 -10.15 -14.82 -6.56
N THR A 107 -10.96 -13.89 -6.05
CA THR A 107 -12.42 -13.94 -6.19
C THR A 107 -12.86 -13.87 -7.67
N LYS A 108 -12.20 -13.02 -8.48
CA LYS A 108 -12.46 -12.93 -9.93
C LYS A 108 -11.90 -14.12 -10.70
N TYR A 109 -10.78 -14.69 -10.23
CA TYR A 109 -10.10 -15.83 -10.84
C TYR A 109 -10.80 -17.19 -10.56
N ASN A 110 -11.93 -17.18 -9.84
CA ASN A 110 -12.79 -18.34 -9.60
C ASN A 110 -12.09 -19.52 -8.90
N THR A 111 -11.21 -19.24 -7.93
CA THR A 111 -10.63 -20.26 -7.05
C THR A 111 -11.75 -21.01 -6.31
N LYS A 112 -11.74 -22.35 -6.38
CA LYS A 112 -12.83 -23.22 -5.94
C LYS A 112 -12.88 -23.34 -4.41
N GLY A 113 -13.56 -22.40 -3.76
CA GLY A 113 -13.89 -22.47 -2.33
C GLY A 113 -12.88 -21.79 -1.41
N ASN A 114 -13.26 -21.61 -0.14
CA ASN A 114 -12.51 -20.78 0.80
C ASN A 114 -11.11 -21.31 1.10
N LYS A 115 -10.92 -22.64 1.15
CA LYS A 115 -9.61 -23.26 1.43
C LYS A 115 -8.54 -22.92 0.40
N ASP A 116 -8.91 -22.86 -0.88
CA ASP A 116 -7.98 -22.49 -1.95
C ASP A 116 -7.56 -21.03 -1.85
N LYS A 117 -8.47 -20.15 -1.39
CA LYS A 117 -8.17 -18.74 -1.13
C LYS A 117 -7.27 -18.55 0.07
N ASP A 118 -7.56 -19.25 1.18
CA ASP A 118 -6.76 -19.19 2.40
C ASP A 118 -5.33 -19.64 2.12
N HIS A 119 -5.16 -20.76 1.41
CA HIS A 119 -3.85 -21.24 0.99
C HIS A 119 -3.15 -20.21 0.09
N ALA A 120 -3.82 -19.63 -0.91
CA ALA A 120 -3.19 -18.58 -1.73
C ALA A 120 -2.74 -17.36 -0.91
N LEU A 121 -3.51 -16.96 0.11
CA LEU A 121 -3.16 -15.86 1.01
C LEU A 121 -1.97 -16.20 1.91
N GLU A 122 -1.85 -17.46 2.37
CA GLU A 122 -0.69 -17.94 3.14
C GLU A 122 0.60 -17.89 2.32
N TRP A 123 0.51 -18.18 1.02
CA TRP A 123 1.65 -18.04 0.12
C TRP A 123 2.06 -16.57 -0.03
N LEU A 124 1.09 -15.67 -0.21
CA LEU A 124 1.37 -14.23 -0.25
C LEU A 124 2.03 -13.75 1.06
N ASP A 125 1.54 -14.20 2.22
CA ASP A 125 2.14 -13.89 3.52
C ASP A 125 3.59 -14.41 3.59
N SER A 126 3.83 -15.66 3.17
CA SER A 126 5.16 -16.27 3.17
C SER A 126 6.15 -15.53 2.27
N ILE A 127 5.67 -15.02 1.14
CA ILE A 127 6.47 -14.23 0.19
C ILE A 127 6.78 -12.85 0.79
N ALA A 128 5.77 -12.15 1.32
CA ALA A 128 5.92 -10.79 1.84
C ALA A 128 6.78 -10.72 3.11
N TYR A 129 6.73 -11.76 3.95
CA TYR A 129 7.51 -11.85 5.19
C TYR A 129 8.81 -12.66 5.05
N ALA A 130 9.18 -13.07 3.83
CA ALA A 130 10.45 -13.72 3.58
C ALA A 130 11.60 -12.80 4.00
N ARG A 131 12.47 -13.29 4.89
CA ARG A 131 13.60 -12.49 5.42
C ARG A 131 14.83 -12.52 4.52
N LEU A 132 14.93 -13.55 3.69
CA LEU A 132 16.09 -13.82 2.85
C LEU A 132 15.62 -14.12 1.43
N ASP A 133 16.43 -13.72 0.45
CA ASP A 133 16.14 -13.96 -0.96
C ASP A 133 15.93 -15.45 -1.26
N HIS A 134 16.62 -16.33 -0.56
CA HIS A 134 16.47 -17.77 -0.75
C HIS A 134 15.07 -18.28 -0.33
N ASP A 135 14.51 -17.76 0.77
CA ASP A 135 13.18 -18.11 1.26
C ASP A 135 12.13 -17.58 0.27
N TYR A 136 12.27 -16.31 -0.13
CA TYR A 136 11.44 -15.68 -1.15
C TYR A 136 11.42 -16.51 -2.44
N ASN A 137 12.61 -16.86 -2.94
CA ASN A 137 12.75 -17.60 -4.19
C ASN A 137 12.19 -19.02 -4.10
N ALA A 138 12.35 -19.69 -2.96
CA ALA A 138 11.78 -21.02 -2.73
C ALA A 138 10.25 -20.98 -2.77
N VAL A 139 9.62 -20.04 -2.07
CA VAL A 139 8.16 -19.90 -2.07
C VAL A 139 7.66 -19.45 -3.46
N MET A 140 8.33 -18.50 -4.12
CA MET A 140 7.96 -18.11 -5.49
C MET A 140 8.10 -19.26 -6.49
N PHE A 141 9.12 -20.12 -6.34
CA PHE A 141 9.30 -21.30 -7.19
C PHE A 141 8.14 -22.28 -7.05
N GLU A 142 7.76 -22.61 -5.83
CA GLU A 142 6.64 -23.51 -5.58
C GLU A 142 5.31 -22.87 -6.05
N LEU A 143 5.18 -21.53 -6.02
CA LEU A 143 3.96 -20.83 -6.41
C LEU A 143 3.79 -20.91 -7.92
N ARG A 144 4.88 -20.66 -8.67
CA ARG A 144 4.90 -20.80 -10.14
C ARG A 144 4.55 -22.22 -10.57
N LYS A 145 5.05 -23.23 -9.84
CA LYS A 145 4.74 -24.64 -10.10
C LYS A 145 3.28 -24.97 -9.83
N SER A 146 2.70 -24.41 -8.77
CA SER A 146 1.30 -24.67 -8.39
C SER A 146 0.30 -23.88 -9.24
N ASN A 147 0.54 -22.60 -9.48
CA ASN A 147 -0.37 -21.71 -10.21
C ASN A 147 0.37 -20.50 -10.79
N LEU A 148 0.65 -20.55 -12.10
CA LEU A 148 1.33 -19.48 -12.83
C LEU A 148 0.61 -18.14 -12.77
N ALA A 149 -0.73 -18.12 -12.78
CA ALA A 149 -1.47 -16.86 -12.78
C ALA A 149 -1.34 -16.12 -11.44
N LEU A 150 -1.30 -16.86 -10.32
CA LEU A 150 -1.03 -16.25 -9.01
C LEU A 150 0.39 -15.72 -8.94
N ALA A 151 1.36 -16.49 -9.45
CA ALA A 151 2.76 -16.06 -9.50
C ALA A 151 2.93 -14.79 -10.34
N TYR A 152 2.33 -14.72 -11.54
CA TYR A 152 2.37 -13.52 -12.37
C TYR A 152 1.74 -12.31 -11.69
N TRP A 153 0.61 -12.51 -11.00
CA TRP A 153 0.00 -11.42 -10.24
C TRP A 153 0.95 -10.88 -9.17
N VAL A 154 1.59 -11.77 -8.39
CA VAL A 154 2.57 -11.37 -7.38
C VAL A 154 3.74 -10.63 -8.03
N GLU A 155 4.19 -11.07 -9.21
CA GLU A 155 5.30 -10.47 -9.95
C GLU A 155 4.99 -9.05 -10.46
N GLU A 156 3.83 -8.84 -11.07
CA GLU A 156 3.37 -7.51 -11.53
C GLU A 156 3.05 -6.55 -10.36
N ASN A 157 2.88 -7.11 -9.16
CA ASN A 157 2.59 -6.37 -7.95
C ASN A 157 3.72 -6.39 -6.93
N LYS A 158 4.94 -6.75 -7.36
CA LYS A 158 6.12 -6.67 -6.49
C LYS A 158 6.35 -5.24 -6.03
N LEU A 159 6.85 -5.17 -4.81
CA LEU A 159 7.57 -4.03 -4.27
C LEU A 159 8.93 -3.99 -5.00
N GLU A 160 8.98 -3.52 -6.24
CA GLU A 160 10.29 -3.31 -6.87
C GLU A 160 10.98 -2.12 -6.20
N HIS A 161 12.15 -2.43 -5.62
CA HIS A 161 13.25 -1.51 -5.36
C HIS A 161 14.00 -1.23 -6.66
#